data_AF-A0A849QDC3-F1
#
_entry.id   AF-A0A849QDC3-F1
#
_cell.length_a   1.000
_cell.length_b   1.000
_cell.length_c   1.000
_cell.angle_alpha   90.00
_cell.angle_beta   90.00
_cell.angle_gamma   90.00
#
_symmetry.space_group_name_H-M   'P 1'
#
loop_
_entity.id
_entity.type
_entity.pdbx_description
1 polymer ?
#
loop_
_entity_poly.entity_id
_entity_poly.type
_entity_poly.pdbx_seq_one_letter_code
_entity_poly.pdbx_strand_id
1 'polypeptide(L)'
;EASKGPKLGPAELYGGAFHALEHVVIESSDMLTGGSTREIGGVSMGDSGIIFVYDGSPGGNGASKLLFSRLDEAFRRTETILMTCDCKTVDGCPLCTYSYQCGNNNRPLFKAGALESVRKILGNAETSVDTKEYRGYQPVV
;
A
#
# COMPACT_ATOMS: atom_id res chain seq x y z
N GLU A 1 -12.95 14.91 -25.12
CA GLU A 1 -13.28 15.74 -23.95
C GLU A 1 -12.29 15.40 -22.85
N ALA A 2 -11.46 16.35 -22.41
CA ALA A 2 -10.49 16.11 -21.35
C ALA A 2 -11.26 15.87 -20.04
N SER A 3 -11.19 14.64 -19.52
CA SER A 3 -11.79 14.29 -18.24
C SER A 3 -11.24 15.23 -17.18
N LYS A 4 -12.14 16.00 -16.55
CA LYS A 4 -11.82 16.72 -15.31
C LYS A 4 -11.31 15.67 -14.32
N GLY A 5 -10.00 15.64 -14.10
CA GLY A 5 -9.39 14.82 -13.08
C GLY A 5 -10.08 15.08 -11.73
N PRO A 6 -10.08 14.11 -10.81
CA PRO A 6 -10.71 14.28 -9.52
C PRO A 6 -10.07 15.50 -8.83
N LYS A 7 -10.91 16.39 -8.29
CA LYS A 7 -10.47 17.56 -7.51
C LYS A 7 -10.01 17.10 -6.12
N LEU A 8 -8.99 16.25 -6.06
CA LEU A 8 -8.37 15.84 -4.80
C LEU A 8 -7.47 16.97 -4.31
N GLY A 9 -7.57 17.30 -3.04
CA GLY A 9 -6.61 18.17 -2.38
C GLY A 9 -5.22 17.50 -2.28
N PRO A 10 -4.14 18.26 -2.01
CA PRO A 10 -2.80 17.70 -1.87
C PRO A 10 -2.73 16.54 -0.86
N ALA A 11 -3.34 16.68 0.32
CA ALA A 11 -3.37 15.64 1.34
C ALA A 11 -4.09 14.37 0.87
N GLU A 12 -5.17 14.50 0.08
CA GLU A 12 -5.90 13.35 -0.47
C GLU A 12 -5.10 12.65 -1.59
N LEU A 13 -4.28 13.39 -2.34
CA LEU A 13 -3.38 12.81 -3.34
C LEU A 13 -2.26 12.00 -2.65
N TYR A 14 -1.62 12.54 -1.62
CA TYR A 14 -0.59 11.83 -0.87
C TYR A 14 -1.18 10.64 -0.12
N GLY A 15 -2.25 10.85 0.65
CA GLY A 15 -2.93 9.77 1.36
C GLY A 15 -3.47 8.69 0.42
N GLY A 16 -4.05 9.09 -0.71
CA GLY A 16 -4.50 8.16 -1.74
C GLY A 16 -3.38 7.38 -2.40
N ALA A 17 -2.19 7.96 -2.54
CA ALA A 17 -1.01 7.27 -3.07
C ALA A 17 -0.53 6.18 -2.11
N PHE A 18 -0.40 6.51 -0.82
CA PHE A 18 0.05 5.56 0.21
C PHE A 18 -0.98 4.48 0.49
N HIS A 19 -2.27 4.81 0.49
CA HIS A 19 -3.37 3.86 0.63
C HIS A 19 -3.47 2.89 -0.56
N ALA A 20 -3.30 3.40 -1.80
CA ALA A 20 -3.23 2.53 -2.96
C ALA A 20 -1.98 1.63 -2.92
N LEU A 21 -0.83 2.17 -2.50
CA LEU A 21 0.40 1.38 -2.37
C LEU A 21 0.25 0.26 -1.33
N GLU A 22 -0.33 0.56 -0.17
CA GLU A 22 -0.67 -0.42 0.88
C GLU A 22 -1.46 -1.60 0.30
N HIS A 23 -2.57 -1.30 -0.40
CA HIS A 23 -3.39 -2.33 -1.03
C HIS A 23 -2.56 -3.20 -1.98
N VAL A 24 -1.85 -2.59 -2.93
CA VAL A 24 -1.16 -3.36 -3.97
C VAL A 24 -0.01 -4.17 -3.38
N VAL A 25 0.71 -3.66 -2.38
CA VAL A 25 1.79 -4.41 -1.71
C VAL A 25 1.22 -5.65 -1.04
N ILE A 26 0.12 -5.53 -0.30
CA ILE A 26 -0.54 -6.67 0.35
C ILE A 26 -1.02 -7.66 -0.72
N GLU A 27 -1.80 -7.24 -1.72
CA GLU A 27 -2.31 -8.14 -2.76
C GLU A 27 -1.18 -8.80 -3.57
N SER A 28 -0.09 -8.07 -3.84
CA SER A 28 1.09 -8.61 -4.55
C SER A 28 1.84 -9.69 -3.76
N SER A 29 1.66 -9.72 -2.44
CA SER A 29 2.33 -10.66 -1.55
C SER A 29 1.72 -12.06 -1.56
N ASP A 30 0.53 -12.26 -2.14
CA ASP A 30 -0.21 -13.53 -2.03
C ASP A 30 0.58 -14.74 -2.53
N MET A 31 1.28 -14.60 -3.65
CA MET A 31 2.14 -15.66 -4.17
C MET A 31 3.40 -15.88 -3.32
N LEU A 32 3.84 -14.88 -2.56
CA LEU A 32 5.02 -14.96 -1.70
C LEU A 32 4.71 -15.56 -0.34
N THR A 33 3.49 -15.33 0.15
CA THR A 33 3.02 -15.79 1.47
C THR A 33 2.22 -17.09 1.39
N GLY A 34 1.79 -17.49 0.19
CA GLY A 34 1.08 -18.74 -0.06
C GLY A 34 -0.43 -18.66 0.16
N GLY A 35 -1.07 -17.55 -0.25
CA GLY A 35 -2.51 -17.38 -0.11
C GLY A 35 -2.95 -16.59 1.14
N SER A 36 -1.98 -16.08 1.92
CA SER A 36 -2.23 -15.46 3.23
C SER A 36 -2.58 -13.97 3.17
N THR A 37 -2.91 -13.37 2.02
CA THR A 37 -3.30 -11.94 2.00
C THR A 37 -4.59 -11.65 2.75
N ARG A 38 -5.46 -12.65 2.92
CA ARG A 38 -6.63 -12.56 3.81
C ARG A 38 -6.27 -12.55 5.30
N GLU A 39 -5.05 -12.96 5.61
CA GLU A 39 -4.50 -13.00 6.97
C GLU A 39 -3.47 -11.86 7.19
N ILE A 40 -3.36 -10.92 6.26
CA ILE A 40 -2.51 -9.73 6.36
C ILE A 40 -3.41 -8.50 6.36
N GLY A 41 -3.32 -7.71 7.42
CA GLY A 41 -3.93 -6.39 7.51
C GLY A 41 -2.95 -5.29 7.09
N GLY A 42 -3.51 -4.15 6.73
CA GLY A 42 -2.76 -2.94 6.42
C GLY A 42 -3.42 -1.70 7.04
N VAL A 43 -2.59 -0.69 7.29
CA VAL A 43 -3.10 0.67 7.49
C VAL A 43 -2.06 1.70 7.02
N SER A 44 -2.49 2.57 6.12
CA SER A 44 -1.78 3.78 5.72
C SER A 44 -2.19 4.96 6.62
N MET A 45 -1.20 5.66 7.17
CA MET A 45 -1.41 6.77 8.11
C MET A 45 -1.59 8.10 7.36
N GLY A 46 -2.69 8.24 6.62
CA GLY A 46 -2.99 9.46 5.86
C GLY A 46 -1.85 9.84 4.91
N ASP A 47 -1.48 11.12 4.90
CA ASP A 47 -0.41 11.68 4.07
C ASP A 47 0.99 11.63 4.72
N SER A 48 1.16 10.95 5.85
CA SER A 48 2.46 10.85 6.55
C SER A 48 3.51 10.02 5.82
N GLY A 49 3.12 9.17 4.87
CA GLY A 49 4.00 8.20 4.21
C GLY A 49 4.27 6.92 5.00
N ILE A 50 3.69 6.77 6.19
CA ILE A 50 3.85 5.57 7.01
C ILE A 50 2.74 4.57 6.68
N ILE A 51 3.15 3.33 6.34
CA ILE A 51 2.26 2.20 6.07
C ILE A 51 2.64 1.06 7.01
N PHE A 52 1.66 0.56 7.74
CA PHE A 52 1.80 -0.65 8.54
C PHE A 52 1.23 -1.84 7.78
N VAL A 53 1.94 -2.96 7.82
CA VAL A 53 1.48 -4.25 7.31
C VAL A 53 1.74 -5.28 8.41
N TYR A 54 0.70 -6.01 8.82
CA TYR A 54 0.74 -6.86 10.01
C TYR A 54 -0.12 -8.11 9.83
N ASP A 55 0.11 -9.14 10.65
CA ASP A 55 -0.73 -10.34 10.65
C ASP A 55 -2.13 -10.01 11.21
N GLY A 56 -3.17 -10.29 10.43
CA GLY A 56 -4.56 -10.20 10.85
C GLY A 56 -5.02 -11.35 11.75
N SER A 57 -4.30 -12.48 11.74
CA SER A 57 -4.62 -13.63 12.60
C SER A 57 -4.34 -13.33 14.08
N PRO A 58 -5.24 -13.67 15.02
CA PRO A 58 -4.96 -13.56 16.45
C PRO A 58 -3.69 -14.31 16.85
N GLY A 59 -2.76 -13.62 17.52
CA GLY A 59 -1.47 -14.18 17.94
C GLY A 59 -0.37 -14.18 16.87
N GLY A 60 -0.70 -13.87 15.61
CA GLY A 60 0.23 -13.84 14.49
C GLY A 60 0.52 -15.23 13.89
N ASN A 61 0.56 -15.30 12.56
CA ASN A 61 0.85 -16.52 11.82
C ASN A 61 2.19 -16.46 11.06
N GLY A 62 2.89 -15.32 11.11
CA GLY A 62 4.17 -15.06 10.48
C GLY A 62 4.10 -14.61 9.02
N ALA A 63 2.92 -14.32 8.46
CA ALA A 63 2.76 -13.95 7.06
C ALA A 63 3.43 -12.60 6.74
N SER A 64 3.26 -11.59 7.60
CA SER A 64 3.94 -10.29 7.51
C SER A 64 5.46 -10.42 7.64
N LYS A 65 5.95 -11.32 8.52
CA LYS A 65 7.38 -11.63 8.65
C LYS A 65 7.95 -12.25 7.36
N LEU A 66 7.18 -13.16 6.74
CA LEU A 66 7.56 -13.77 5.47
C LEU A 66 7.57 -12.74 4.33
N LEU A 67 6.54 -11.90 4.23
CA LEU A 67 6.49 -10.78 3.29
C LEU A 67 7.69 -9.86 3.47
N PHE A 68 8.01 -9.46 4.71
CA PHE A 68 9.16 -8.61 5.00
C PHE A 68 10.48 -9.20 4.49
N SER A 69 10.67 -10.51 4.62
CA SER A 69 11.87 -11.19 4.08
C SER A 69 11.97 -11.20 2.55
N ARG A 70 10.86 -10.91 1.84
CA ARG A 70 10.74 -10.91 0.38
C ARG A 70 10.21 -9.57 -0.16
N LEU A 71 10.41 -8.50 0.59
CA LEU A 71 9.76 -7.22 0.33
C LEU A 71 10.14 -6.64 -1.03
N ASP A 72 11.39 -6.79 -1.46
CA ASP A 72 11.85 -6.37 -2.79
C ASP A 72 11.08 -7.05 -3.93
N GLU A 73 10.74 -8.33 -3.77
CA GLU A 73 9.95 -9.05 -4.78
C GLU A 73 8.49 -8.58 -4.78
N ALA A 74 7.92 -8.31 -3.60
CA ALA A 74 6.59 -7.73 -3.47
C ALA A 74 6.53 -6.35 -4.15
N PHE A 75 7.54 -5.49 -3.97
CA PHE A 75 7.61 -4.19 -4.65
C PHE A 75 7.72 -4.31 -6.17
N ARG A 76 8.54 -5.22 -6.70
CA ARG A 76 8.61 -5.45 -8.16
C ARG A 76 7.28 -5.92 -8.74
N ARG A 77 6.58 -6.80 -8.02
CA ARG A 77 5.23 -7.26 -8.40
C ARG A 77 4.21 -6.13 -8.32
N THR A 78 4.28 -5.31 -7.28
CA THR A 78 3.47 -4.10 -7.11
C THR A 78 3.63 -3.14 -8.28
N GLU A 79 4.86 -2.83 -8.68
CA GLU A 79 5.14 -2.02 -9.88
C GLU A 79 4.52 -2.66 -11.13
N THR A 80 4.68 -3.97 -11.30
CA THR A 80 4.14 -4.71 -12.45
C THR A 80 2.61 -4.60 -12.53
N ILE A 81 1.90 -4.82 -11.42
CA ILE A 81 0.42 -4.72 -11.35
C ILE A 81 -0.04 -3.31 -11.74
N LEU A 82 0.58 -2.28 -11.14
CA LEU A 82 0.21 -0.89 -11.36
C LEU A 82 0.51 -0.43 -12.80
N MET A 83 1.66 -0.84 -13.36
CA MET A 83 2.11 -0.44 -14.69
C MET A 83 1.33 -1.14 -15.82
N THR A 84 1.00 -2.42 -15.65
CA THR A 84 0.38 -3.23 -16.73
C THR A 84 -1.13 -3.03 -16.84
N CYS A 85 -1.79 -2.58 -15.78
CA CYS A 85 -3.22 -2.29 -15.82
C CYS A 85 -3.52 -1.07 -16.71
N ASP A 86 -4.42 -1.26 -17.68
CA ASP A 86 -4.83 -0.28 -18.70
C ASP A 86 -5.96 0.67 -18.27
N CYS A 87 -6.39 0.59 -17.01
CA CYS A 87 -7.46 1.46 -16.50
C CYS A 87 -7.07 2.94 -16.58
N LYS A 88 -8.05 3.77 -16.97
CA LYS A 88 -7.87 5.23 -17.17
C LYS A 88 -8.34 6.07 -15.97
N THR A 89 -8.85 5.40 -14.94
CA THR A 89 -9.35 6.00 -13.71
C THR A 89 -8.19 6.35 -12.77
N VAL A 90 -8.35 7.44 -12.01
CA VAL A 90 -7.27 7.99 -11.17
C VAL A 90 -7.07 7.20 -9.88
N ASP A 91 -8.17 6.72 -9.31
CA ASP A 91 -8.24 5.77 -8.19
C ASP A 91 -7.81 4.35 -8.56
N GLY A 92 -7.83 4.02 -9.86
CA GLY A 92 -7.56 2.69 -10.38
C GLY A 92 -8.82 1.84 -10.47
N CYS A 93 -8.69 0.53 -10.35
CA CYS A 93 -9.80 -0.39 -10.54
C CYS A 93 -9.63 -1.68 -9.72
N PRO A 94 -10.65 -2.57 -9.68
CA PRO A 94 -10.58 -3.86 -9.00
C PRO A 94 -9.43 -4.79 -9.40
N LEU A 95 -8.79 -4.54 -10.55
CA LEU A 95 -7.65 -5.33 -11.02
C LEU A 95 -6.29 -4.79 -10.56
N CYS A 96 -6.21 -3.57 -10.02
CA CYS A 96 -4.91 -2.97 -9.69
C CYS A 96 -4.80 -2.37 -8.29
N THR A 97 -5.77 -1.58 -7.83
CA THR A 97 -5.62 -0.79 -6.60
C THR A 97 -6.67 -1.07 -5.53
N TYR A 98 -7.80 -1.69 -5.88
CA TYR A 98 -8.86 -1.89 -4.90
C TYR A 98 -8.58 -3.14 -4.07
N SER A 99 -8.93 -3.09 -2.79
CA SER A 99 -8.99 -4.26 -1.94
C SER A 99 -10.41 -4.48 -1.44
N TYR A 100 -10.81 -5.75 -1.37
CA TYR A 100 -12.07 -6.16 -0.75
C TYR A 100 -12.05 -6.02 0.78
N GLN A 101 -10.85 -5.89 1.37
CA GLN A 101 -10.64 -5.77 2.80
C GLN A 101 -10.57 -4.31 3.27
N CYS A 102 -10.68 -3.35 2.34
CA CYS A 102 -10.59 -1.93 2.64
C CYS A 102 -11.81 -1.43 3.44
N GLY A 103 -11.59 -0.99 4.68
CA GLY A 103 -12.64 -0.39 5.52
C GLY A 103 -13.06 1.03 5.11
N ASN A 104 -12.27 1.70 4.27
CA ASN A 104 -12.50 3.08 3.82
C ASN A 104 -13.17 3.17 2.44
N ASN A 105 -13.90 2.14 2.03
CA ASN A 105 -14.63 2.09 0.74
C ASN A 105 -13.73 2.41 -0.48
N ASN A 106 -12.46 1.99 -0.45
CA ASN A 106 -11.48 2.27 -1.50
C ASN A 106 -11.35 3.77 -1.84
N ARG A 107 -11.41 4.66 -0.83
CA ARG A 107 -11.26 6.12 -1.02
C ARG A 107 -10.50 6.78 0.14
N PRO A 108 -9.62 7.77 -0.16
CA PRO A 108 -9.10 8.11 -1.49
C PRO A 108 -8.11 7.04 -1.99
N LEU A 109 -7.99 6.88 -3.30
CA LEU A 109 -6.94 6.08 -3.94
C LEU A 109 -6.31 6.89 -5.06
N PHE A 110 -5.01 6.72 -5.27
CA PHE A 110 -4.29 7.38 -6.36
C PHE A 110 -3.23 6.46 -6.98
N LYS A 111 -3.60 5.85 -8.12
CA LYS A 111 -2.78 4.83 -8.81
C LYS A 111 -1.41 5.38 -9.24
N ALA A 112 -1.38 6.57 -9.82
CA ALA A 112 -0.12 7.14 -10.32
C ALA A 112 0.85 7.47 -9.18
N GLY A 113 0.35 7.97 -8.05
CA GLY A 113 1.18 8.20 -6.86
C GLY A 113 1.70 6.91 -6.24
N ALA A 114 0.91 5.84 -6.20
CA ALA A 114 1.38 4.53 -5.76
C ALA A 114 2.49 3.98 -6.66
N LEU A 115 2.34 4.10 -7.98
CA LEU A 115 3.35 3.69 -8.96
C LEU A 115 4.65 4.50 -8.82
N GLU A 116 4.55 5.81 -8.63
CA GLU A 116 5.71 6.66 -8.36
C GLU A 116 6.42 6.25 -7.06
N SER A 117 5.64 5.99 -6.00
CA SER A 117 6.17 5.60 -4.69
C SER A 117 6.96 4.29 -4.75
N VAL A 118 6.39 3.24 -5.36
CA VAL A 118 7.11 1.95 -5.49
C VAL A 118 8.37 2.07 -6.36
N ARG A 119 8.34 2.91 -7.41
CA ARG A 119 9.52 3.19 -8.23
C ARG A 119 10.64 3.89 -7.46
N LYS A 120 10.30 4.84 -6.59
CA LYS A 120 11.27 5.49 -5.71
C LYS A 120 11.90 4.49 -4.74
N ILE A 121 11.10 3.59 -4.17
CA ILE A 121 11.58 2.51 -3.30
C ILE A 121 12.55 1.60 -4.05
N LEU A 122 12.14 1.08 -5.22
CA LEU A 122 12.99 0.21 -6.05
C LEU A 122 14.24 0.91 -6.59
N GLY A 123 14.16 2.24 -6.77
CA GLY A 123 15.28 3.11 -7.11
C GLY A 123 16.20 3.43 -5.94
N ASN A 124 15.95 2.89 -4.75
CA ASN A 124 16.68 3.17 -3.51
C ASN A 124 16.75 4.67 -3.19
N ALA A 125 15.66 5.40 -3.41
CA ALA A 125 15.58 6.81 -3.05
C ALA A 125 15.78 6.97 -1.53
N GLU A 126 16.78 7.78 -1.15
CA GLU A 126 17.02 8.07 0.26
C GLU A 126 15.87 8.90 0.84
N THR A 127 15.42 8.51 2.03
CA THR A 127 14.38 9.23 2.77
C THR A 127 14.82 9.41 4.23
N SER A 128 14.34 10.46 4.86
CA SER A 128 14.48 10.66 6.31
C SER A 128 13.12 10.49 6.97
N VAL A 129 13.01 9.54 7.89
CA VAL A 129 11.82 9.38 8.73
C VAL A 129 12.14 9.90 10.12
N ASP A 130 11.35 10.85 10.62
CA ASP A 130 11.45 11.26 12.02
C ASP A 130 10.73 10.24 12.91
N THR A 131 11.50 9.34 13.51
CA THR A 131 10.99 8.31 14.42
C THR A 131 10.91 8.79 15.87
N LYS A 132 11.37 10.01 16.21
CA LYS A 132 11.46 10.47 17.60
C LYS A 132 10.09 10.70 18.24
N GLU A 133 9.11 11.12 17.45
CA GLU A 133 7.72 11.30 17.92
C GLU A 133 6.92 9.99 17.89
N TYR A 134 7.39 8.98 17.16
CA TYR A 134 6.76 7.67 17.10
C TYR A 134 7.17 6.80 18.29
N ARG A 135 6.51 6.98 19.43
CA ARG A 135 6.52 5.95 20.48
C ARG A 135 5.75 4.76 19.96
N GLY A 136 6.46 3.71 19.57
CA GLY A 136 5.86 2.41 19.25
C GLY A 136 4.87 2.03 20.35
N TYR A 137 3.68 1.60 19.95
CA TYR A 137 2.67 1.10 20.88
C TYR A 137 3.30 -0.02 21.71
N GLN A 138 3.62 0.25 22.97
CA GLN A 138 3.93 -0.80 23.93
C GLN A 138 2.58 -1.39 24.32
N PRO A 139 2.34 -2.69 24.03
CA PRO A 139 1.16 -3.35 24.55
C PRO A 139 1.13 -3.14 26.07
N VAL A 140 -0.02 -2.77 26.60
CA VAL A 140 -0.21 -2.59 28.06
C VAL A 140 -0.29 -3.96 28.78
N VAL A 141 0.09 -5.04 28.08
CA VAL A 141 0.02 -6.43 28.48
C VAL A 141 1.35 -7.11 28.25
#